data_AF-A0A671X1P1-F1
#
_entry.id   AF-A0A671X1P1-F1
#
_cell.length_a   1.000
_cell.length_b   1.000
_cell.length_c   1.000
_cell.angle_alpha   90.00
_cell.angle_beta   90.00
_cell.angle_gamma   90.00
#
_symmetry.space_group_name_H-M   'P 1'
#
loop_
_entity.id
_entity.type
_entity.pdbx_description
1 polymer ?
#
loop_
_entity_poly.entity_id
_entity_poly.type
_entity_poly.pdbx_seq_one_letter_code
_entity_poly.pdbx_strand_id
1 'polypeptide(L)'
;MELLKMKFTQQRRVRLAQGLWLMSWMAVICGTFVFCLGVYLKTELVRRAEVMDNTEIHMVPNILMMVGLASIGTNWMASRVCQDSLDASRFPRWKVLLLAWFVVAALICCLLVAVVVLSYALQGRLEESLKVGLRNGIRFYKDTDVPGRCFQKETIDRLQMEFRCCGNNNFKDWFEVQWVSNRYLDYTSKDVKDRVRSNVDSRYLLDGVPFSCCNPASPRPCLQYHLTDNTAHFSYDYQSEELNLHSRGCRQALIDYYMDLMNSTGPGVLSVILIQLTVLLSLRFLQTAVEGAMALEDPEGDSEGYILEKSVKETFEDVKVQVLTLLKFGQVDPNATEESAADAEKGPDNAAS
;
A
#
# COMPACT_ATOMS: atom_id res chain seq x y z
N MET A 1 -22.75 -15.43 30.68
CA MET A 1 -23.18 -16.45 29.68
C MET A 1 -22.07 -16.55 28.67
N GLU A 2 -21.36 -17.67 28.63
CA GLU A 2 -20.22 -17.90 27.73
C GLU A 2 -20.71 -18.15 26.30
N LEU A 3 -20.08 -17.49 25.31
CA LEU A 3 -20.49 -17.60 23.91
C LEU A 3 -19.71 -18.74 23.21
N LEU A 4 -20.43 -19.62 22.50
CA LEU A 4 -19.85 -20.71 21.68
C LEU A 4 -19.01 -21.74 22.48
N LYS A 5 -19.51 -22.12 23.65
CA LYS A 5 -18.91 -23.13 24.53
C LYS A 5 -18.86 -24.52 23.86
N MET A 6 -17.69 -25.14 23.83
CA MET A 6 -17.48 -26.51 23.36
C MET A 6 -16.65 -27.32 24.35
N LYS A 7 -16.97 -28.61 24.50
CA LYS A 7 -16.17 -29.55 25.32
C LYS A 7 -15.07 -30.17 24.48
N PHE A 8 -13.85 -30.13 25.01
CA PHE A 8 -12.66 -30.68 24.39
C PHE A 8 -12.08 -31.81 25.24
N THR A 9 -12.05 -33.01 24.67
CA THR A 9 -11.26 -34.14 25.19
C THR A 9 -9.78 -33.91 24.88
N GLN A 10 -8.87 -34.59 25.60
CA GLN A 10 -7.42 -34.51 25.36
C GLN A 10 -7.06 -34.76 23.88
N GLN A 11 -7.63 -35.81 23.25
CA GLN A 11 -7.40 -36.10 21.82
C GLN A 11 -7.87 -34.96 20.90
N ARG A 12 -9.00 -34.31 21.21
CA ARG A 12 -9.50 -33.17 20.41
C ARG A 12 -8.61 -31.94 20.58
N ARG A 13 -8.07 -31.67 21.77
CA ARG A 13 -7.10 -30.58 22.01
C ARG A 13 -5.83 -30.78 21.17
N VAL A 14 -5.29 -32.00 21.15
CA VAL A 14 -4.09 -32.33 20.34
C VAL A 14 -4.36 -32.13 18.85
N ARG A 15 -5.50 -32.62 18.33
CA ARG A 15 -5.87 -32.41 16.92
C ARG A 15 -6.08 -30.94 16.58
N LEU A 16 -6.69 -30.17 17.48
CA LEU A 16 -6.85 -28.72 17.32
C LEU A 16 -5.49 -28.01 17.25
N ALA A 17 -4.56 -28.33 18.16
CA ALA A 17 -3.21 -27.77 18.17
C ALA A 17 -2.42 -28.13 16.90
N GLN A 18 -2.50 -29.38 16.42
CA GLN A 18 -1.88 -29.81 15.16
C GLN A 18 -2.47 -29.10 13.95
N GLY A 19 -3.80 -28.98 13.88
CA GLY A 19 -4.49 -28.26 12.81
C GLY A 19 -4.14 -26.77 12.80
N LEU A 20 -4.11 -26.14 13.98
CA LEU A 20 -3.74 -24.73 14.12
C LEU A 20 -2.27 -24.48 13.77
N TRP A 21 -1.37 -25.42 14.09
CA TRP A 21 0.03 -25.36 13.68
C TRP A 21 0.17 -25.36 12.15
N LEU A 22 -0.55 -26.27 11.45
CA LEU A 22 -0.57 -26.29 9.98
C LEU A 22 -1.14 -25.00 9.39
N MET A 23 -2.27 -24.52 9.93
CA MET A 23 -2.89 -23.27 9.49
C MET A 23 -1.99 -22.05 9.72
N SER A 24 -1.26 -22.01 10.82
CA SER A 24 -0.32 -20.93 11.14
C SER A 24 0.87 -20.91 10.16
N TRP A 25 1.38 -22.07 9.74
CA TRP A 25 2.39 -22.13 8.68
C TRP A 25 1.86 -21.68 7.31
N MET A 26 0.64 -22.06 6.95
CA MET A 26 -0.03 -21.53 5.75
C MET A 26 -0.17 -20.00 5.83
N ALA A 27 -0.55 -19.47 7.00
CA ALA A 27 -0.66 -18.03 7.23
C ALA A 27 0.70 -17.31 7.11
N VAL A 28 1.81 -17.93 7.54
CA VAL A 28 3.17 -17.38 7.32
C VAL A 28 3.49 -17.26 5.83
N ILE A 29 3.15 -18.27 5.01
CA ILE A 29 3.35 -18.22 3.56
C ILE A 29 2.51 -17.09 2.95
N CYS A 30 1.24 -16.99 3.35
CA CYS A 30 0.36 -15.90 2.92
C CYS A 30 0.89 -14.51 3.35
N GLY A 31 1.40 -14.36 4.57
CA GLY A 31 2.01 -13.12 5.05
C GLY A 31 3.27 -12.74 4.26
N THR A 32 4.08 -13.73 3.87
CA THR A 32 5.24 -13.53 2.99
C THR A 32 4.82 -13.05 1.61
N PHE A 33 3.77 -13.65 1.03
CA PHE A 33 3.21 -13.20 -0.24
C PHE A 33 2.72 -11.75 -0.17
N VAL A 34 2.00 -11.38 0.90
CA VAL A 34 1.53 -10.01 1.14
C VAL A 34 2.70 -9.02 1.26
N PHE A 35 3.76 -9.39 1.99
CA PHE A 35 4.95 -8.55 2.10
C PHE A 35 5.62 -8.31 0.74
N CYS A 36 5.83 -9.38 -0.04
CA CYS A 36 6.41 -9.29 -1.39
C CYS A 36 5.55 -8.41 -2.31
N LEU A 37 4.23 -8.51 -2.21
CA LEU A 37 3.31 -7.68 -2.97
C LEU A 37 3.38 -6.20 -2.56
N GLY A 38 3.49 -5.91 -1.26
CA GLY A 38 3.73 -4.55 -0.78
C GLY A 38 5.03 -3.95 -1.32
N VAL A 39 6.11 -4.73 -1.33
CA VAL A 39 7.39 -4.32 -1.93
C VAL A 39 7.23 -4.09 -3.43
N TYR A 40 6.59 -5.01 -4.14
CA TYR A 40 6.34 -4.90 -5.59
C TYR A 40 5.59 -3.61 -5.92
N LEU A 41 4.45 -3.35 -5.26
CA LEU A 41 3.67 -2.12 -5.42
C LEU A 41 4.49 -0.87 -5.10
N LYS A 42 5.29 -0.91 -4.02
CA LYS A 42 6.17 0.20 -3.66
C LYS A 42 7.19 0.47 -4.77
N THR A 43 7.83 -0.57 -5.28
CA THR A 43 8.84 -0.44 -6.34
C THR A 43 8.23 0.07 -7.64
N GLU A 44 7.03 -0.37 -8.01
CA GLU A 44 6.37 0.07 -9.24
C GLU A 44 5.95 1.54 -9.17
N LEU A 45 5.49 2.00 -8.00
CA LEU A 45 5.20 3.41 -7.78
C LEU A 45 6.47 4.27 -7.77
N VAL A 46 7.54 3.83 -7.08
CA VAL A 46 8.80 4.58 -7.03
C VAL A 46 9.46 4.66 -8.42
N ARG A 47 9.40 3.57 -9.20
CA ARG A 47 9.90 3.53 -10.57
C ARG A 47 9.29 4.63 -11.45
N ARG A 48 8.04 5.01 -11.19
CA ARG A 48 7.30 6.02 -11.96
C ARG A 48 7.09 7.33 -11.18
N ALA A 49 7.89 7.58 -10.15
CA ALA A 49 7.73 8.75 -9.28
C ALA A 49 7.83 10.08 -10.04
N GLU A 50 8.62 10.17 -11.11
CA GLU A 50 8.73 11.39 -11.93
C GLU A 50 7.42 11.76 -12.66
N VAL A 51 6.49 10.81 -12.79
CA VAL A 51 5.21 10.97 -13.49
C VAL A 51 4.03 11.07 -12.49
N MET A 52 4.30 11.02 -11.19
CA MET A 52 3.30 11.16 -10.13
C MET A 52 3.59 12.38 -9.26
N ASP A 53 2.55 13.14 -8.95
CA ASP A 53 2.67 14.40 -8.22
C ASP A 53 2.41 14.23 -6.70
N ASN A 54 1.57 13.27 -6.31
CA ASN A 54 1.12 13.09 -4.92
C ASN A 54 1.79 11.92 -4.19
N THR A 55 2.33 12.17 -2.99
CA THR A 55 2.97 11.17 -2.11
C THR A 55 1.99 10.30 -1.32
N GLU A 56 0.72 10.69 -1.18
CA GLU A 56 -0.29 9.96 -0.41
C GLU A 56 -0.56 8.55 -0.98
N ILE A 57 -0.30 8.34 -2.27
CA ILE A 57 -0.48 7.05 -2.96
C ILE A 57 0.44 5.97 -2.37
N HIS A 58 1.56 6.37 -1.74
CA HIS A 58 2.49 5.44 -1.09
C HIS A 58 2.00 4.89 0.25
N MET A 59 0.88 5.36 0.81
CA MET A 59 0.35 4.87 2.09
C MET A 59 -0.03 3.38 2.03
N VAL A 60 -0.72 2.96 0.96
CA VAL A 60 -1.20 1.59 0.76
C VAL A 60 -0.06 0.57 0.77
N PRO A 61 0.97 0.66 -0.09
CA PRO A 61 2.06 -0.31 -0.11
C PRO A 61 2.88 -0.30 1.19
N ASN A 62 3.06 0.87 1.83
CA ASN A 62 3.78 0.96 3.10
C ASN A 62 3.05 0.16 4.21
N ILE A 63 1.73 0.33 4.33
CA ILE A 63 0.92 -0.43 5.30
C ILE A 63 0.96 -1.93 4.95
N LEU A 64 0.83 -2.28 3.67
CA LEU A 64 0.87 -3.68 3.22
C LEU A 64 2.19 -4.38 3.59
N MET A 65 3.33 -3.69 3.43
CA MET A 65 4.65 -4.18 3.86
C MET A 65 4.71 -4.39 5.38
N MET A 66 4.32 -3.38 6.16
CA MET A 66 4.34 -3.45 7.63
C MET A 66 3.47 -4.60 8.15
N VAL A 67 2.26 -4.72 7.62
CA VAL A 67 1.30 -5.76 8.02
C VAL A 67 1.75 -7.14 7.58
N GLY A 68 2.35 -7.28 6.39
CA GLY A 68 2.94 -8.55 5.92
C GLY A 68 4.01 -9.07 6.88
N LEU A 69 4.96 -8.22 7.29
CA LEU A 69 6.00 -8.59 8.27
C LEU A 69 5.42 -8.93 9.65
N ALA A 70 4.49 -8.11 10.14
CA ALA A 70 3.84 -8.36 11.41
C ALA A 70 3.06 -9.68 11.40
N SER A 71 2.38 -10.00 10.30
CA SER A 71 1.65 -11.26 10.10
C SER A 71 2.58 -12.49 10.11
N ILE A 72 3.76 -12.41 9.49
CA ILE A 72 4.76 -13.48 9.55
C ILE A 72 5.17 -13.73 11.01
N GLY A 73 5.48 -12.67 11.75
CA GLY A 73 5.88 -12.75 13.16
C GLY A 73 4.79 -13.33 14.05
N THR A 74 3.55 -12.84 13.94
CA THR A 74 2.43 -13.32 14.77
C THR A 74 2.09 -14.77 14.47
N ASN A 75 2.05 -15.19 13.21
CA ASN A 75 1.74 -16.58 12.85
C ASN A 75 2.89 -17.54 13.20
N TRP A 76 4.14 -17.11 13.13
CA TRP A 76 5.26 -17.90 13.65
C TRP A 76 5.17 -18.10 15.17
N MET A 77 4.81 -17.04 15.91
CA MET A 77 4.56 -17.14 17.36
C MET A 77 3.37 -18.06 17.67
N ALA A 78 2.29 -17.99 16.89
CA ALA A 78 1.14 -18.88 17.04
C ALA A 78 1.53 -20.35 16.88
N SER A 79 2.39 -20.67 15.89
CA SER A 79 2.95 -22.02 15.73
C SER A 79 3.73 -22.49 16.95
N ARG A 80 4.51 -21.61 17.60
CA ARG A 80 5.24 -21.93 18.83
C ARG A 80 4.30 -22.19 20.00
N VAL A 81 3.27 -21.36 20.17
CA VAL A 81 2.24 -21.57 21.20
C VAL A 81 1.53 -22.90 21.00
N CYS A 82 1.20 -23.28 19.75
CA CYS A 82 0.55 -24.57 19.47
C CYS A 82 1.42 -25.74 19.91
N GLN A 83 2.73 -25.69 19.66
CA GLN A 83 3.66 -26.74 20.08
C GLN A 83 3.76 -26.81 21.60
N ASP A 84 3.94 -25.68 22.27
CA ASP A 84 4.07 -25.64 23.73
C ASP A 84 2.75 -25.90 24.46
N SER A 85 1.59 -25.77 23.80
CA SER A 85 0.28 -26.12 24.36
C SER A 85 0.08 -27.61 24.60
N LEU A 86 0.89 -28.45 23.95
CA LEU A 86 0.90 -29.90 24.18
C LEU A 86 1.59 -30.25 25.51
N ASP A 87 2.44 -29.36 26.03
CA ASP A 87 3.19 -29.52 27.27
C ASP A 87 2.63 -28.61 28.38
N ALA A 88 1.94 -29.20 29.37
CA ALA A 88 1.31 -28.46 30.47
C ALA A 88 2.30 -27.60 31.29
N SER A 89 3.59 -27.94 31.31
CA SER A 89 4.63 -27.19 32.03
C SER A 89 5.13 -25.95 31.27
N ARG A 90 4.96 -25.89 29.95
CA ARG A 90 5.51 -24.82 29.10
C ARG A 90 4.48 -23.76 28.76
N PHE A 91 3.23 -24.17 28.55
CA PHE A 91 2.12 -23.28 28.19
C PHE A 91 1.91 -22.06 29.12
N PRO A 92 2.06 -22.15 30.46
CA PRO A 92 1.83 -21.01 31.36
C PRO A 92 2.69 -19.77 31.04
N ARG A 93 3.88 -19.95 30.46
CA ARG A 93 4.78 -18.85 30.06
C ARG A 93 4.18 -17.97 28.96
N TRP A 94 3.32 -18.55 28.11
CA TRP A 94 2.72 -17.87 26.98
C TRP A 94 1.48 -17.06 27.36
N LYS A 95 0.86 -17.28 28.52
CA LYS A 95 -0.38 -16.59 28.93
C LYS A 95 -0.29 -15.06 28.85
N VAL A 96 0.79 -14.49 29.38
CA VAL A 96 0.99 -13.03 29.40
C VAL A 96 1.23 -12.50 27.98
N LEU A 97 1.99 -13.25 27.16
CA LEU A 97 2.27 -12.88 25.77
C LEU A 97 1.05 -13.04 24.85
N LEU A 98 0.16 -13.99 25.16
CA LEU A 98 -1.02 -14.27 24.35
C LEU A 98 -2.00 -13.10 24.31
N LEU A 99 -2.18 -12.37 25.41
CA LEU A 99 -3.03 -11.18 25.42
C LEU A 99 -2.52 -10.12 24.44
N ALA A 100 -1.21 -9.81 24.49
CA ALA A 100 -0.58 -8.91 23.54
C ALA A 100 -0.69 -9.44 22.10
N TRP A 101 -0.52 -10.76 21.90
CA TRP A 101 -0.69 -11.41 20.60
C TRP A 101 -2.10 -11.20 20.03
N PHE A 102 -3.17 -11.38 20.82
CA PHE A 102 -4.54 -11.17 20.33
C PHE A 102 -4.79 -9.71 19.93
N VAL A 103 -4.27 -8.75 20.70
CA VAL A 103 -4.35 -7.32 20.36
C VAL A 103 -3.65 -7.04 19.03
N VAL A 104 -2.41 -7.52 18.86
CA VAL A 104 -1.66 -7.34 17.61
C VAL A 104 -2.35 -8.04 16.43
N ALA A 105 -2.85 -9.25 16.61
CA ALA A 105 -3.58 -9.99 15.56
C ALA A 105 -4.87 -9.28 15.15
N ALA A 106 -5.62 -8.72 16.10
CA ALA A 106 -6.80 -7.91 15.81
C ALA A 106 -6.45 -6.62 15.06
N LEU A 107 -5.39 -5.92 15.48
CA LEU A 107 -4.88 -4.74 14.78
C LEU A 107 -4.45 -5.05 13.35
N ILE A 108 -3.78 -6.17 13.11
CA ILE A 108 -3.42 -6.66 11.77
C ILE A 108 -4.68 -6.83 10.91
N CYS A 109 -5.74 -7.48 11.43
CA CYS A 109 -7.01 -7.62 10.70
C CYS A 109 -7.63 -6.26 10.36
N CYS A 110 -7.67 -5.33 11.32
CA CYS A 110 -8.19 -3.98 11.09
C CYS A 110 -7.38 -3.23 10.02
N LEU A 111 -6.04 -3.34 10.05
CA LEU A 111 -5.17 -2.70 9.06
C LEU A 111 -5.32 -3.32 7.67
N LEU A 112 -5.49 -4.65 7.55
CA LEU A 112 -5.77 -5.29 6.26
C LEU A 112 -7.09 -4.81 5.66
N VAL A 113 -8.14 -4.67 6.49
CA VAL A 113 -9.42 -4.09 6.04
C VAL A 113 -9.22 -2.62 5.62
N ALA A 114 -8.47 -1.83 6.40
CA ALA A 114 -8.16 -0.45 6.06
C ALA A 114 -7.40 -0.35 4.73
N VAL A 115 -6.46 -1.26 4.44
CA VAL A 115 -5.76 -1.33 3.15
C VAL A 115 -6.74 -1.54 2.00
N VAL A 116 -7.67 -2.48 2.12
CA VAL A 116 -8.70 -2.71 1.10
C VAL A 116 -9.54 -1.45 0.89
N VAL A 117 -10.03 -0.82 1.96
CA VAL A 117 -10.83 0.42 1.85
C VAL A 117 -10.03 1.57 1.24
N LEU A 118 -8.80 1.80 1.71
CA LEU A 118 -7.92 2.86 1.21
C LEU A 118 -7.53 2.64 -0.25
N SER A 119 -7.37 1.39 -0.67
CA SER A 119 -7.08 1.06 -2.07
C SER A 119 -8.17 1.61 -2.99
N TYR A 120 -9.45 1.40 -2.67
CA TYR A 120 -10.56 1.97 -3.44
C TYR A 120 -10.67 3.49 -3.27
N ALA A 121 -10.51 4.01 -2.05
CA ALA A 121 -10.65 5.44 -1.76
C ALA A 121 -9.58 6.30 -2.47
N LEU A 122 -8.38 5.76 -2.68
CA LEU A 122 -7.27 6.49 -3.31
C LEU A 122 -7.26 6.40 -4.84
N GLN A 123 -8.19 5.69 -5.48
CA GLN A 123 -8.24 5.59 -6.95
C GLN A 123 -8.39 6.96 -7.61
N GLY A 124 -9.27 7.83 -7.09
CA GLY A 124 -9.42 9.19 -7.61
C GLY A 124 -8.17 10.06 -7.42
N ARG A 125 -7.46 9.87 -6.30
CA ARG A 125 -6.19 10.56 -6.03
C ARG A 125 -5.08 10.10 -6.96
N LEU A 126 -5.05 8.80 -7.30
CA LEU A 126 -4.13 8.25 -8.28
C LEU A 126 -4.39 8.86 -9.67
N GLU A 127 -5.64 8.91 -10.12
CA GLU A 127 -6.00 9.52 -11.41
C GLU A 127 -5.60 11.00 -11.46
N GLU A 128 -5.89 11.78 -10.41
CA GLU A 128 -5.53 13.19 -10.33
C GLU A 128 -4.01 13.39 -10.34
N SER A 129 -3.28 12.59 -9.56
CA SER A 129 -1.81 12.59 -9.52
C SER A 129 -1.21 12.28 -10.89
N LEU A 130 -1.71 11.26 -11.58
CA LEU A 130 -1.27 10.90 -12.93
C LEU A 130 -1.62 11.99 -13.94
N LYS A 131 -2.80 12.60 -13.84
CA LYS A 131 -3.23 13.70 -14.72
C LYS A 131 -2.28 14.88 -14.63
N VAL A 132 -1.92 15.31 -13.41
CA VAL A 132 -1.01 16.44 -13.17
C VAL A 132 0.42 16.06 -13.54
N GLY A 133 0.90 14.91 -13.06
CA GLY A 133 2.26 14.43 -13.30
C GLY A 133 2.58 14.20 -14.78
N LEU A 134 1.70 13.52 -15.53
CA LEU A 134 1.87 13.36 -16.99
C LEU A 134 1.82 14.70 -17.73
N ARG A 135 0.94 15.63 -17.32
CA ARG A 135 0.88 16.96 -17.93
C ARG A 135 2.18 17.74 -17.74
N ASN A 136 2.76 17.67 -16.54
CA ASN A 136 4.04 18.30 -16.24
C ASN A 136 5.20 17.59 -16.97
N GLY A 137 5.20 16.26 -17.01
CA GLY A 137 6.22 15.48 -17.71
C GLY A 137 6.25 15.76 -19.21
N ILE A 138 5.09 15.89 -19.87
CA ILE A 138 4.98 16.31 -21.27
C ILE A 138 5.45 17.76 -21.43
N ARG A 139 5.03 18.68 -20.54
CA ARG A 139 5.41 20.10 -20.60
C ARG A 139 6.92 20.31 -20.53
N PHE A 140 7.62 19.56 -19.69
CA PHE A 140 9.08 19.65 -19.49
C PHE A 140 9.86 18.62 -20.29
N TYR A 141 9.22 17.90 -21.20
CA TYR A 141 9.84 16.85 -22.02
C TYR A 141 11.09 17.32 -22.79
N LYS A 142 11.10 18.58 -23.26
CA LYS A 142 12.23 19.16 -24.00
C LYS A 142 13.41 19.60 -23.13
N ASP A 143 13.24 19.69 -21.82
CA ASP A 143 14.18 20.32 -20.88
C ASP A 143 15.30 19.35 -20.43
N THR A 144 15.87 18.59 -21.36
CA THR A 144 16.91 17.58 -21.05
C THR A 144 18.20 18.19 -20.50
N ASP A 145 18.45 19.48 -20.80
CA ASP A 145 19.65 20.22 -20.38
C ASP A 145 19.48 20.89 -18.99
N VAL A 146 18.30 20.80 -18.36
CA VAL A 146 18.03 21.43 -17.06
C VAL A 146 18.38 20.46 -15.92
N PRO A 147 19.23 20.85 -14.95
CA PRO A 147 19.54 20.02 -13.79
C PRO A 147 18.25 19.57 -13.07
N GLY A 148 18.14 18.28 -12.80
CA GLY A 148 16.97 17.67 -12.16
C GLY A 148 15.85 17.22 -13.11
N ARG A 149 15.93 17.51 -14.42
CA ARG A 149 14.95 17.05 -15.44
C ARG A 149 15.57 16.28 -16.61
N CYS A 150 16.83 15.90 -16.50
CA CYS A 150 17.60 15.26 -17.56
C CYS A 150 16.98 13.94 -18.06
N PHE A 151 16.31 13.19 -17.18
CA PHE A 151 15.72 11.89 -17.49
C PHE A 151 14.25 11.97 -17.95
N GLN A 152 13.61 13.14 -17.87
CA GLN A 152 12.18 13.31 -18.14
C GLN A 152 11.78 12.81 -19.53
N LYS A 153 12.61 13.10 -20.54
CA LYS A 153 12.41 12.63 -21.92
C LYS A 153 12.42 11.11 -22.00
N GLU A 154 13.46 10.47 -21.46
CA GLU A 154 13.61 9.01 -21.45
C GLU A 154 12.45 8.35 -20.70
N THR A 155 12.07 8.89 -19.53
CA THR A 155 10.96 8.38 -18.72
C THR A 155 9.64 8.41 -19.50
N ILE A 156 9.30 9.52 -20.15
CA ILE A 156 8.07 9.62 -20.95
C ILE A 156 8.13 8.73 -22.19
N ASP A 157 9.28 8.67 -22.88
CA ASP A 157 9.46 7.84 -24.08
C ASP A 157 9.25 6.36 -23.74
N ARG A 158 9.88 5.89 -22.66
CA ARG A 158 9.78 4.50 -22.19
C ARG A 158 8.37 4.15 -21.76
N LEU A 159 7.69 5.07 -21.07
CA LEU A 159 6.30 4.91 -20.64
C LEU A 159 5.37 4.74 -21.85
N GLN A 160 5.50 5.60 -22.87
CA GLN A 160 4.66 5.54 -24.06
C GLN A 160 4.83 4.24 -24.85
N MET A 161 6.07 3.79 -25.03
CA MET A 161 6.36 2.53 -25.71
C MET A 161 5.93 1.29 -24.91
N GLU A 162 6.14 1.30 -23.59
CA GLU A 162 5.80 0.17 -22.70
C GLU A 162 4.27 0.01 -22.58
N PHE A 163 3.54 1.11 -22.37
CA PHE A 163 2.09 1.09 -22.18
C PHE A 163 1.29 1.24 -23.47
N ARG A 164 1.98 1.38 -24.62
CA ARG A 164 1.36 1.55 -25.94
C ARG A 164 0.35 2.69 -25.91
N CYS A 165 0.79 3.84 -25.43
CA CYS A 165 -0.02 5.03 -25.21
C CYS A 165 0.67 6.28 -25.74
N CYS A 166 -0.08 7.36 -25.97
CA CYS A 166 0.47 8.64 -26.39
C CYS A 166 -0.25 9.82 -25.73
N GLY A 167 0.55 10.79 -25.27
CA GLY A 167 0.05 11.97 -24.56
C GLY A 167 -0.54 11.62 -23.17
N ASN A 168 -1.25 12.58 -22.57
CA ASN A 168 -1.93 12.39 -21.29
C ASN A 168 -3.30 11.76 -21.51
N ASN A 169 -4.15 12.42 -22.30
CA ASN A 169 -5.45 11.95 -22.76
C ASN A 169 -5.37 11.31 -24.15
N ASN A 170 -4.61 11.92 -25.06
CA ASN A 170 -4.42 11.44 -26.43
C ASN A 170 -3.22 12.15 -27.08
N PHE A 171 -2.85 11.72 -28.28
CA PHE A 171 -1.68 12.23 -29.00
C PHE A 171 -1.71 13.74 -29.30
N LYS A 172 -2.89 14.37 -29.40
CA LYS A 172 -3.02 15.81 -29.67
C LYS A 172 -2.53 16.69 -28.53
N ASP A 173 -2.37 16.13 -27.33
CA ASP A 173 -1.75 16.84 -26.20
C ASP A 173 -0.33 17.35 -26.55
N TRP A 174 0.37 16.69 -27.49
CA TRP A 174 1.67 17.13 -27.98
C TRP A 174 1.60 18.37 -28.87
N PHE A 175 0.46 18.69 -29.47
CA PHE A 175 0.32 19.85 -30.36
C PHE A 175 0.28 21.16 -29.57
N GLU A 176 -0.13 21.08 -28.30
CA GLU A 176 -0.22 22.22 -27.38
C GLU A 176 1.11 22.50 -26.66
N VAL A 177 2.13 21.64 -26.85
CA VAL A 177 3.40 21.72 -26.14
C VAL A 177 4.56 21.78 -27.14
N GLN A 178 5.45 22.75 -26.95
CA GLN A 178 6.72 22.74 -27.67
C GLN A 178 7.63 21.67 -27.04
N TRP A 179 7.58 20.46 -27.59
CA TRP A 179 8.36 19.31 -27.14
C TRP A 179 9.72 19.16 -27.86
N VAL A 180 9.92 19.89 -28.97
CA VAL A 180 11.22 20.01 -29.63
C VAL A 180 12.08 21.04 -28.89
N SER A 181 13.26 20.61 -28.41
CA SER A 181 14.20 21.50 -27.72
C SER A 181 14.70 22.63 -28.63
N ASN A 182 14.86 23.81 -28.04
CA ASN A 182 15.39 24.99 -28.74
C ASN A 182 16.76 24.73 -29.38
N ARG A 183 17.54 23.79 -28.83
CA ARG A 183 18.84 23.38 -29.37
C ARG A 183 18.77 22.79 -30.78
N TYR A 184 17.64 22.16 -31.13
CA TYR A 184 17.43 21.54 -32.43
C TYR A 184 16.71 22.48 -33.42
N LEU A 185 16.36 23.70 -32.99
CA LEU A 185 15.67 24.67 -33.82
C LEU A 185 16.68 25.67 -34.38
N ASP A 186 16.80 25.69 -35.71
CA ASP A 186 17.56 26.73 -36.39
C ASP A 186 16.73 28.01 -36.50
N TYR A 187 16.91 28.89 -35.53
CA TYR A 187 16.29 30.22 -35.50
C TYR A 187 16.81 31.16 -36.58
N THR A 188 17.77 30.78 -37.44
CA THR A 188 18.16 31.58 -38.61
C THR A 188 17.25 31.31 -39.81
N SER A 189 16.70 30.10 -39.90
CA SER A 189 15.80 29.67 -40.96
C SER A 189 14.49 30.49 -40.96
N LYS A 190 13.98 30.80 -42.16
CA LYS A 190 12.72 31.54 -42.31
C LYS A 190 11.54 30.72 -41.79
N ASP A 191 11.49 29.43 -42.11
CA ASP A 191 10.38 28.56 -41.72
C ASP A 191 10.21 28.44 -40.20
N VAL A 192 11.31 28.31 -39.43
CA VAL A 192 11.24 28.26 -37.97
C VAL A 192 10.81 29.62 -37.41
N LYS A 193 11.37 30.73 -37.91
CA LYS A 193 10.97 32.09 -37.48
C LYS A 193 9.49 32.34 -37.73
N ASP A 194 9.01 32.00 -38.92
CA ASP A 194 7.63 32.22 -39.32
C ASP A 194 6.68 31.36 -38.47
N ARG A 195 7.05 30.10 -38.22
CA ARG A 195 6.31 29.20 -37.30
C ARG A 195 6.24 29.72 -35.88
N VAL A 196 7.36 30.19 -35.33
CA VAL A 196 7.41 30.74 -33.97
C VAL A 196 6.55 31.99 -33.87
N ARG A 197 6.56 32.85 -34.89
CA ARG A 197 5.76 34.08 -34.93
C ARG A 197 4.26 33.83 -35.12
N SER A 198 3.89 32.80 -35.88
CA SER A 198 2.48 32.49 -36.14
C SER A 198 1.79 31.80 -34.96
N ASN A 199 2.55 31.21 -34.05
CA ASN A 199 2.04 30.45 -32.93
C ASN A 199 1.87 31.30 -31.66
N VAL A 200 1.03 30.79 -30.75
CA VAL A 200 0.77 31.42 -29.45
C VAL A 200 2.04 31.40 -28.58
N ASP A 201 2.22 32.45 -27.77
CA ASP A 201 3.35 32.61 -26.83
C ASP A 201 4.76 32.57 -27.47
N SER A 202 4.89 32.80 -28.78
CA SER A 202 6.17 32.63 -29.50
C SER A 202 6.79 31.25 -29.31
N ARG A 203 5.96 30.20 -29.26
CA ARG A 203 6.40 28.80 -29.13
C ARG A 203 6.46 28.12 -30.48
N TYR A 204 7.38 27.18 -30.63
CA TYR A 204 7.44 26.32 -31.82
C TYR A 204 6.45 25.15 -31.66
N LEU A 205 5.16 25.43 -31.86
CA LEU A 205 4.11 24.40 -31.89
C LEU A 205 3.96 23.84 -33.30
N LEU A 206 3.64 22.55 -33.38
CA LEU A 206 3.47 21.83 -34.63
C LEU A 206 2.43 20.72 -34.47
N ASP A 207 1.79 20.39 -35.58
CA ASP A 207 0.99 19.18 -35.72
C ASP A 207 1.93 17.96 -35.79
N GLY A 208 2.38 17.50 -34.62
CA GLY A 208 3.25 16.34 -34.53
C GLY A 208 3.55 15.84 -33.11
N VAL A 209 4.08 14.62 -33.07
CA VAL A 209 4.31 13.84 -31.85
C VAL A 209 5.76 13.31 -31.82
N PRO A 210 6.30 13.01 -30.63
CA PRO A 210 7.58 12.32 -30.52
C PRO A 210 7.48 10.88 -31.04
N PHE A 211 8.62 10.34 -31.47
CA PHE A 211 8.75 8.96 -31.98
C PHE A 211 8.24 7.88 -31.01
N SER A 212 8.30 8.11 -29.71
CA SER A 212 7.80 7.18 -28.69
C SER A 212 6.28 6.88 -28.78
N CYS A 213 5.51 7.74 -29.46
CA CYS A 213 4.08 7.52 -29.72
C CYS A 213 3.80 6.57 -30.89
N CYS A 214 4.82 6.23 -31.68
CA CYS A 214 4.70 5.40 -32.87
C CYS A 214 4.33 3.97 -32.51
N ASN A 215 3.36 3.40 -33.24
CA ASN A 215 3.00 2.01 -33.09
C ASN A 215 3.88 1.12 -34.00
N PRO A 216 4.74 0.24 -33.45
CA PRO A 216 5.61 -0.61 -34.24
C PRO A 216 4.87 -1.70 -35.04
N ALA A 217 3.60 -1.96 -34.72
CA ALA A 217 2.76 -2.89 -35.47
C ALA A 217 2.13 -2.25 -36.73
N SER A 218 2.36 -0.95 -36.97
CA SER A 218 1.83 -0.26 -38.14
C SER A 218 2.43 -0.84 -39.43
N PRO A 219 1.62 -1.07 -40.48
CA PRO A 219 2.12 -1.56 -41.78
C PRO A 219 2.91 -0.49 -42.56
N ARG A 220 2.96 0.75 -42.08
CA ARG A 220 3.65 1.88 -42.71
C ARG A 220 4.66 2.52 -41.77
N PRO A 221 5.66 3.26 -42.31
CA PRO A 221 6.56 4.06 -41.49
C PRO A 221 5.77 4.99 -40.56
N CYS A 222 6.30 5.20 -39.35
CA CYS A 222 5.63 6.08 -38.41
C CYS A 222 5.57 7.52 -38.93
N LEU A 223 4.36 8.08 -38.95
CA LEU A 223 4.13 9.48 -39.30
C LEU A 223 4.16 10.27 -37.99
N GLN A 224 5.07 11.23 -37.89
CA GLN A 224 5.21 12.06 -36.69
C GLN A 224 4.71 13.49 -36.89
N TYR A 225 4.51 13.92 -38.13
CA TYR A 225 4.21 15.29 -38.50
C TYR A 225 3.02 15.34 -39.47
N HIS A 226 2.31 16.46 -39.50
CA HIS A 226 1.14 16.68 -40.37
C HIS A 226 0.07 15.60 -40.17
N LEU A 227 -0.25 15.29 -38.92
CA LEU A 227 -1.16 14.22 -38.54
C LEU A 227 -2.63 14.59 -38.72
N THR A 228 -2.95 15.88 -38.82
CA THR A 228 -4.32 16.37 -39.03
C THR A 228 -4.59 16.75 -40.48
N ASP A 229 -3.59 16.68 -41.35
CA ASP A 229 -3.69 17.00 -42.76
C ASP A 229 -3.79 15.73 -43.61
N ASN A 230 -5.00 15.45 -44.11
CA ASN A 230 -5.27 14.30 -44.98
C ASN A 230 -4.56 14.36 -46.33
N THR A 231 -4.04 15.52 -46.74
CA THR A 231 -3.33 15.70 -48.01
C THR A 231 -1.82 15.56 -47.87
N ALA A 232 -1.30 15.60 -46.64
CA ALA A 232 0.14 15.57 -46.39
C ALA A 232 0.78 14.19 -46.64
N HIS A 233 -0.01 13.12 -46.56
CA HIS A 233 0.48 11.75 -46.67
C HIS A 233 -0.32 10.95 -47.71
N PHE A 234 0.34 10.04 -48.42
CA PHE A 234 -0.30 9.22 -49.44
C PHE A 234 -1.30 8.24 -48.81
N SER A 235 -2.56 8.31 -49.26
CA SER A 235 -3.65 7.45 -48.77
C SER A 235 -3.74 7.44 -47.24
N TYR A 236 -3.93 8.64 -46.68
CA TYR A 236 -3.98 8.90 -45.25
C TYR A 236 -5.28 9.62 -44.91
N ASP A 237 -5.99 9.09 -43.91
CA ASP A 237 -7.13 9.77 -43.31
C ASP A 237 -7.01 9.67 -41.79
N TYR A 238 -6.75 10.80 -41.13
CA TYR A 238 -6.47 10.83 -39.70
C TYR A 238 -7.65 10.34 -38.84
N GLN A 239 -8.89 10.35 -39.38
CA GLN A 239 -10.07 9.88 -38.65
C GLN A 239 -10.16 8.36 -38.60
N SER A 240 -9.69 7.66 -39.63
CA SER A 240 -9.73 6.20 -39.74
C SER A 240 -8.37 5.54 -39.47
N GLU A 241 -7.28 6.32 -39.44
CA GLU A 241 -5.94 5.81 -39.17
C GLU A 241 -5.68 5.55 -37.67
N GLU A 242 -6.11 4.39 -37.18
CA GLU A 242 -5.88 3.98 -35.77
C GLU A 242 -4.54 3.26 -35.54
N LEU A 243 -3.87 2.82 -36.60
CA LEU A 243 -2.72 1.92 -36.51
C LEU A 243 -1.35 2.61 -36.50
N ASN A 244 -1.25 3.88 -36.91
CA ASN A 244 0.06 4.56 -37.03
C ASN A 244 0.63 4.97 -35.66
N LEU A 245 -0.23 5.47 -34.78
CA LEU A 245 0.13 5.96 -33.45
C LEU A 245 -0.67 5.22 -32.39
N HIS A 246 -0.16 5.21 -31.17
CA HIS A 246 -0.94 4.79 -30.02
C HIS A 246 -2.04 5.83 -29.73
N SER A 247 -3.30 5.50 -30.04
CA SER A 247 -4.45 6.40 -29.85
C SER A 247 -4.87 6.57 -28.39
N ARG A 248 -4.56 5.58 -27.54
CA ARG A 248 -4.88 5.57 -26.11
C ARG A 248 -4.00 6.56 -25.34
N GLY A 249 -4.59 7.39 -24.49
CA GLY A 249 -3.87 8.26 -23.56
C GLY A 249 -3.12 7.50 -22.46
N CYS A 250 -1.95 7.98 -22.07
CA CYS A 250 -1.14 7.32 -21.05
C CYS A 250 -1.76 7.37 -19.66
N ARG A 251 -2.58 8.38 -19.34
CA ARG A 251 -3.31 8.41 -18.07
C ARG A 251 -4.23 7.20 -17.94
N GLN A 252 -5.04 6.96 -18.97
CA GLN A 252 -5.95 5.82 -18.99
C GLN A 252 -5.19 4.50 -18.94
N ALA A 253 -4.10 4.38 -19.71
CA ALA A 253 -3.28 3.16 -19.72
C ALA A 253 -2.69 2.81 -18.35
N LEU A 254 -2.21 3.81 -17.60
CA LEU A 254 -1.66 3.61 -16.26
C LEU A 254 -2.74 3.33 -15.23
N ILE A 255 -3.89 4.03 -15.31
CA ILE A 255 -5.02 3.79 -14.40
C ILE A 255 -5.48 2.34 -14.53
N ASP A 256 -5.71 1.87 -15.76
CA ASP A 256 -6.18 0.51 -16.01
C ASP A 256 -5.14 -0.51 -15.51
N TYR A 257 -3.84 -0.26 -15.73
CA TYR A 257 -2.78 -1.11 -15.20
C TYR A 257 -2.79 -1.21 -13.67
N TYR A 258 -2.89 -0.08 -12.96
CA TYR A 258 -2.91 -0.09 -11.49
C TYR A 258 -4.23 -0.66 -10.94
N MET A 259 -5.36 -0.41 -11.59
CA MET A 259 -6.65 -0.99 -11.23
C MET A 259 -6.66 -2.51 -11.41
N ASP A 260 -6.11 -3.02 -12.50
CA ASP A 260 -5.96 -4.46 -12.75
C ASP A 260 -5.07 -5.11 -11.68
N LEU A 261 -3.98 -4.44 -11.33
CA LEU A 261 -3.08 -4.90 -10.28
C LEU A 261 -3.77 -4.93 -8.90
N MET A 262 -4.57 -3.92 -8.57
CA MET A 262 -5.35 -3.87 -7.34
C MET A 262 -6.48 -4.92 -7.32
N ASN A 263 -7.17 -5.12 -8.44
CA ASN A 263 -8.22 -6.14 -8.59
C ASN A 263 -7.66 -7.55 -8.45
N SER A 264 -6.45 -7.81 -8.98
CA SER A 264 -5.75 -9.08 -8.80
C SER A 264 -5.28 -9.29 -7.36
N THR A 265 -4.86 -8.21 -6.69
CA THR A 265 -4.37 -8.22 -5.30
C THR A 265 -5.47 -8.41 -4.26
N GLY A 266 -6.66 -7.83 -4.49
CA GLY A 266 -7.78 -7.80 -3.56
C GLY A 266 -8.19 -9.19 -3.01
N PRO A 267 -8.43 -10.19 -3.88
CA PRO A 267 -8.74 -11.55 -3.44
C PRO A 267 -7.65 -12.16 -2.56
N GLY A 268 -6.37 -11.93 -2.87
CA GLY A 268 -5.25 -12.42 -2.06
C GLY A 268 -5.24 -11.85 -0.65
N VAL A 269 -5.45 -10.53 -0.52
CA VAL A 269 -5.56 -9.86 0.79
C VAL A 269 -6.78 -10.36 1.57
N LEU A 270 -7.93 -10.54 0.89
CA LEU A 270 -9.14 -11.08 1.52
C LEU A 270 -8.93 -12.51 2.04
N SER A 271 -8.26 -13.37 1.28
CA SER A 271 -7.89 -14.72 1.74
C SER A 271 -7.01 -14.68 3.00
N VAL A 272 -6.05 -13.76 3.08
CA VAL A 272 -5.21 -13.59 4.28
C VAL A 272 -6.04 -13.17 5.49
N ILE A 273 -7.01 -12.24 5.32
CA ILE A 273 -7.91 -11.83 6.41
C ILE A 273 -8.69 -13.04 6.94
N LEU A 274 -9.27 -13.86 6.05
CA LEU A 274 -10.06 -15.04 6.46
C LEU A 274 -9.20 -16.07 7.21
N ILE A 275 -7.99 -16.33 6.72
CA ILE A 275 -7.04 -17.24 7.39
C ILE A 275 -6.65 -16.66 8.76
N GLN A 276 -6.33 -15.37 8.84
CA GLN A 276 -5.94 -14.72 10.09
C GLN A 276 -7.06 -14.75 11.14
N LEU A 277 -8.31 -14.51 10.73
CA LEU A 277 -9.48 -14.62 11.59
C LEU A 277 -9.66 -16.07 12.09
N THR A 278 -9.46 -17.05 11.22
CA THR A 278 -9.53 -18.46 11.60
C THR A 278 -8.46 -18.80 12.63
N VAL A 279 -7.20 -18.40 12.42
CA VAL A 279 -6.10 -18.61 13.36
C VAL A 279 -6.38 -17.93 14.70
N LEU A 280 -6.88 -16.68 14.69
CA LEU A 280 -7.22 -15.93 15.89
C LEU A 280 -8.30 -16.65 16.71
N LEU A 281 -9.40 -17.05 16.07
CA LEU A 281 -10.50 -17.75 16.75
C LEU A 281 -10.07 -19.13 17.26
N SER A 282 -9.36 -19.90 16.45
CA SER A 282 -8.87 -21.23 16.84
C SER A 282 -7.84 -21.16 17.97
N LEU A 283 -6.95 -20.17 17.97
CA LEU A 283 -5.99 -19.98 19.07
C LEU A 283 -6.70 -19.56 20.35
N ARG A 284 -7.77 -18.76 20.26
CA ARG A 284 -8.60 -18.40 21.41
C ARG A 284 -9.28 -19.61 22.04
N PHE A 285 -9.83 -20.51 21.21
CA PHE A 285 -10.39 -21.78 21.69
C PHE A 285 -9.33 -22.67 22.32
N LEU A 286 -8.15 -22.78 21.70
CA LEU A 286 -7.06 -23.58 22.26
C LEU A 286 -6.59 -23.02 23.60
N GLN A 287 -6.47 -21.69 23.72
CA GLN A 287 -6.10 -21.04 24.96
C GLN A 287 -7.08 -21.39 26.08
N THR A 288 -8.37 -21.11 25.89
CA THR A 288 -9.37 -21.32 26.96
C THR A 288 -9.51 -22.80 27.33
N ALA A 289 -9.45 -23.70 26.35
CA ALA A 289 -9.47 -25.14 26.61
C ALA A 289 -8.26 -25.62 27.42
N VAL A 290 -7.04 -25.17 27.10
CA VAL A 290 -5.83 -25.55 27.84
C VAL A 290 -5.81 -24.92 29.24
N GLU A 291 -6.29 -23.69 29.38
CA GLU A 291 -6.43 -23.03 30.69
C GLU A 291 -7.44 -23.74 31.59
N GLY A 292 -8.59 -24.15 31.05
CA GLY A 292 -9.57 -24.95 31.78
C GLY A 292 -9.04 -26.32 32.16
N ALA A 293 -8.23 -26.96 31.30
CA ALA A 293 -7.59 -28.24 31.60
C ALA A 293 -6.60 -28.15 32.77
N MET A 294 -5.81 -27.07 32.84
CA MET A 294 -4.85 -26.85 33.92
C MET A 294 -5.50 -26.50 35.26
N ALA A 295 -6.76 -26.07 35.26
CA ALA A 295 -7.51 -25.75 36.47
C ALA A 295 -8.17 -26.99 37.11
N LEU A 296 -8.21 -28.13 36.41
CA LEU A 296 -8.74 -29.40 36.90
C LEU A 296 -7.67 -30.16 37.70
N GLU A 297 -8.09 -30.92 38.72
CA GLU A 297 -7.21 -31.81 39.49
C GLU A 297 -6.64 -32.97 38.63
N ASP A 298 -7.38 -33.37 37.59
CA ASP A 298 -6.91 -34.30 36.55
C ASP A 298 -6.67 -33.54 35.22
N PRO A 299 -5.41 -33.30 34.82
CA PRO A 299 -5.07 -32.55 33.61
C PRO A 299 -5.48 -33.26 32.30
N GLU A 300 -5.80 -34.56 32.34
CA GLU A 300 -6.29 -35.31 31.19
C GLU A 300 -7.82 -35.22 31.01
N GLY A 301 -8.51 -34.63 31.99
CA GLY A 301 -9.97 -34.45 31.99
C GLY A 301 -10.51 -33.54 30.89
N ASP A 302 -11.82 -33.66 30.68
CA ASP A 302 -12.58 -32.84 29.73
C ASP A 302 -12.56 -31.37 30.16
N SER A 303 -12.08 -30.51 29.26
CA SER A 303 -12.01 -29.07 29.48
C SER A 303 -12.96 -28.32 28.56
N GLU A 304 -13.43 -27.16 29.00
CA GLU A 304 -14.32 -26.31 28.22
C GLU A 304 -13.52 -25.22 27.50
N GLY A 305 -13.76 -25.06 26.19
CA GLY A 305 -13.19 -23.98 25.39
C GLY A 305 -14.30 -23.03 24.93
N TYR A 306 -14.03 -21.74 24.98
CA TYR A 306 -14.96 -20.67 24.61
C TYR A 306 -14.23 -19.49 23.97
N ILE A 307 -14.95 -18.67 23.20
CA ILE A 307 -14.38 -17.48 22.53
C ILE A 307 -14.42 -16.29 23.50
N LEU A 308 -15.58 -16.06 24.11
CA LEU A 308 -15.87 -14.96 25.02
C LEU A 308 -16.47 -15.49 26.32
N GLU A 309 -15.92 -15.03 27.45
CA GLU A 309 -16.41 -15.36 28.79
C GLU A 309 -17.75 -14.66 29.09
N LYS A 310 -17.97 -13.48 28.49
CA LYS A 310 -19.16 -12.62 28.62
C LYS A 310 -19.84 -12.38 27.27
N SER A 311 -21.03 -11.79 27.27
CA SER A 311 -21.71 -11.42 26.03
C SER A 311 -20.89 -10.39 25.23
N VAL A 312 -21.05 -10.35 23.90
CA VAL A 312 -20.32 -9.40 23.01
C VAL A 312 -20.49 -7.95 23.49
N LYS A 313 -21.71 -7.60 23.94
CA LYS A 313 -22.05 -6.27 24.44
C LYS A 313 -21.30 -5.92 25.73
N GLU A 314 -21.24 -6.86 26.67
CA GLU A 314 -20.54 -6.67 27.95
C GLU A 314 -19.03 -6.62 27.75
N THR A 315 -18.49 -7.43 26.84
CA THR A 315 -17.06 -7.43 26.52
C THR A 315 -16.66 -6.12 25.84
N PHE A 316 -17.49 -5.58 24.95
CA PHE A 316 -17.22 -4.29 24.31
C PHE A 316 -17.23 -3.15 25.31
N GLU A 317 -18.16 -3.14 26.26
CA GLU A 317 -18.18 -2.14 27.35
C GLU A 317 -16.97 -2.28 28.28
N ASP A 318 -16.58 -3.50 28.67
CA ASP A 318 -15.37 -3.73 29.48
C ASP A 318 -14.10 -3.27 28.74
N VAL A 319 -13.97 -3.60 27.45
CA VAL A 319 -12.83 -3.16 26.61
C VAL A 319 -12.83 -1.65 26.47
N LYS A 320 -13.98 -1.02 26.22
CA LYS A 320 -14.11 0.44 26.13
C LYS A 320 -13.68 1.10 27.43
N VAL A 321 -14.10 0.58 28.59
CA VAL A 321 -13.70 1.10 29.91
C VAL A 321 -12.20 0.94 30.14
N GLN A 322 -11.62 -0.22 29.80
CA GLN A 322 -10.17 -0.45 29.92
C GLN A 322 -9.35 0.45 28.99
N VAL A 323 -9.76 0.63 27.74
CA VAL A 323 -9.12 1.54 26.78
C VAL A 323 -9.22 2.98 27.25
N LEU A 324 -10.37 3.40 27.76
CA LEU A 324 -10.57 4.75 28.29
C LEU A 324 -9.75 5.00 29.55
N THR A 325 -9.53 3.97 30.37
CA THR A 325 -8.67 4.03 31.55
C THR A 325 -7.19 4.11 31.16
N LEU A 326 -6.75 3.32 30.18
CA LEU A 326 -5.39 3.40 29.63
C LEU A 326 -5.10 4.74 28.94
N LEU A 327 -6.06 5.31 28.20
CA LEU A 327 -5.95 6.64 27.61
C LEU A 327 -5.85 7.74 28.67
N LYS A 328 -6.54 7.59 29.80
CA LYS A 328 -6.43 8.50 30.95
C LYS A 328 -5.07 8.39 31.65
N PHE A 329 -4.51 7.19 31.78
CA PHE A 329 -3.14 7.01 32.31
C PHE A 329 -2.04 7.59 31.40
N GLY A 330 -2.33 7.80 30.11
CA GLY A 330 -1.43 8.50 29.17
C GLY A 330 -1.54 10.02 29.21
N GLN A 331 -2.56 10.58 29.88
CA GLN A 331 -2.62 12.02 30.19
C GLN A 331 -1.88 12.24 31.51
N VAL A 332 -0.60 12.61 31.43
CA VAL A 332 0.13 13.17 32.57
C VAL A 332 -0.58 14.45 33.00
N ASP A 333 -1.08 14.48 34.23
CA ASP A 333 -1.58 15.69 34.88
C ASP A 333 -0.49 16.77 34.88
N PRO A 334 -0.72 17.96 34.31
CA PRO A 334 0.26 19.04 34.31
C PRO A 334 0.45 19.73 35.68
N ASN A 335 -0.20 19.25 36.75
CA ASN A 335 -0.22 19.92 38.05
C ASN A 335 0.56 19.22 39.17
N ALA A 336 1.42 18.24 38.87
CA ALA A 336 2.25 17.57 39.88
C ALA A 336 3.64 18.19 40.06
N THR A 337 3.86 19.47 39.70
CA THR A 337 5.18 20.12 39.77
C THR A 337 5.23 21.43 40.56
N GLU A 338 4.32 21.65 41.53
CA GLU A 338 4.37 22.86 42.37
C GLU A 338 4.44 22.64 43.90
N GLU A 339 4.56 21.42 44.41
CA GLU A 339 4.66 21.20 45.88
C GLU A 339 5.99 20.61 46.38
N SER A 340 7.08 20.71 45.62
CA SER A 340 8.41 20.26 46.09
C SER A 340 9.50 21.35 46.14
N ALA A 341 9.12 22.63 46.09
CA ALA A 341 10.08 23.74 46.14
C ALA A 341 10.08 24.55 47.45
N ALA A 342 9.56 24.01 48.57
CA ALA A 342 9.49 24.74 49.84
C ALA A 342 10.36 24.20 50.99
N ASP A 343 11.07 23.07 50.84
CA ASP A 343 11.93 22.52 51.90
C ASP A 343 13.38 22.31 51.43
N ALA A 344 14.07 23.42 51.15
CA ALA A 344 15.53 23.42 51.00
C ALA A 344 16.13 24.76 51.48
N GLU A 345 15.77 25.19 52.69
CA GLU A 345 16.48 26.27 53.38
C GLU A 345 17.05 25.75 54.71
N LYS A 346 18.31 25.26 54.66
CA LYS A 346 19.33 25.34 55.72
C LYS A 346 20.61 24.62 55.27
N GLY A 347 21.54 25.38 54.70
CA GLY A 347 22.95 24.99 54.67
C GLY A 347 23.60 25.23 56.04
N PRO A 348 24.55 24.40 56.48
CA PRO A 348 25.37 24.71 57.64
C PRO A 348 26.63 25.48 57.21
N ASP A 349 26.84 26.64 57.82
CA ASP A 349 28.11 27.37 57.76
C ASP A 349 29.19 26.69 58.63
N ASN A 350 30.42 26.92 58.21
CA ASN A 350 31.67 26.26 58.60
C ASN A 350 32.16 26.50 60.04
N ALA A 351 33.09 25.62 60.42
CA ALA A 351 33.98 25.59 61.58
C ALA A 351 34.61 26.94 62.04
N ALA A 352 34.76 27.11 63.36
CA ALA A 352 35.99 27.57 64.03
C ALA A 352 35.86 27.56 65.57
N SER A 353 36.94 27.11 66.23
CA SER A 353 37.28 27.11 67.67
C SER A 353 36.75 25.99 68.55
#